data_AF-A0AAW2ZHB7-F1
#
_entry.id   AF-A0AAW2ZHB7-F1
#
_cell.length_a   1.000
_cell.length_b   1.000
_cell.length_c   1.000
_cell.angle_alpha   90.00
_cell.angle_beta   90.00
_cell.angle_gamma   90.00
#
_symmetry.space_group_name_H-M   'P 1'
#
loop_
_entity.id
_entity.type
_entity.pdbx_description
1 polymer ?
#
loop_
_entity_poly.entity_id
_entity_poly.type
_entity_poly.pdbx_seq_one_letter_code
_entity_poly.pdbx_strand_id
1 'polypeptide(L)'
;MKATIVVLLLVFIHSVVCFSWKSIGRKVKEIAPSKKINQPSLILLDTPAVVLSRDAYQSSSINGYLPSDYKNHRGPWNLKLSTNKKGTVTKVYVSESTQTVIVAYKGTNNVQNLVQDVKSLISTRCNMNGVACGKVGKGFLDNFYLDVKEVKAAISPYISKKYQIVFTGHSLGGATSTLAALYFITAYPSMRTPTLITFASPLVGNKEFVSVFNYRMAGAISRRFVTKFKMIGISTLDLVTLVPEQFEHVKADVQTIKCLKNNPLSCHKILNYIKALQSVARL
;
A
#
# COMPACT_ATOMS: atom_id res chain seq x y z
N MET A 1 36.48 -10.12 -14.47
CA MET A 1 35.23 -9.42 -14.88
C MET A 1 34.03 -9.54 -13.92
N LYS A 2 34.01 -10.43 -12.91
CA LYS A 2 32.89 -10.54 -11.94
C LYS A 2 33.08 -9.81 -10.59
N ALA A 3 34.28 -9.32 -10.28
CA ALA A 3 34.57 -8.63 -9.01
C ALA A 3 34.33 -7.11 -9.06
N THR A 4 34.54 -6.47 -10.21
CA THR A 4 34.44 -5.00 -10.36
C THR A 4 33.01 -4.47 -10.31
N ILE A 5 32.02 -5.28 -10.70
CA ILE A 5 30.59 -4.92 -10.67
C ILE A 5 30.01 -4.97 -9.24
N VAL A 6 30.54 -5.86 -8.37
CA VAL A 6 30.11 -5.97 -6.97
C VAL A 6 30.62 -4.79 -6.13
N VAL A 7 31.82 -4.28 -6.43
CA VAL A 7 32.40 -3.11 -5.76
C VAL A 7 31.68 -1.82 -6.16
N LEU A 8 31.29 -1.67 -7.44
CA LEU A 8 30.47 -0.52 -7.87
C LEU A 8 29.04 -0.56 -7.31
N LEU A 9 28.43 -1.74 -7.12
CA LEU A 9 27.14 -1.88 -6.43
C LEU A 9 27.23 -1.49 -4.95
N LEU A 10 28.31 -1.90 -4.27
CA LEU A 10 28.55 -1.55 -2.86
C LEU A 10 28.87 -0.06 -2.69
N VAL A 11 29.58 0.57 -3.61
CA VAL A 11 29.93 2.00 -3.57
C VAL A 11 28.74 2.90 -3.90
N PHE A 12 27.83 2.50 -4.81
CA PHE A 12 26.62 3.26 -5.11
C PHE A 12 25.50 3.06 -4.06
N ILE A 13 25.41 1.85 -3.50
CA ILE A 13 24.61 1.63 -2.29
C ILE A 13 25.25 2.42 -1.13
N HIS A 14 26.58 2.46 -0.97
CA HIS A 14 27.23 3.30 0.05
C HIS A 14 26.98 4.79 -0.14
N SER A 15 26.96 5.35 -1.35
CA SER A 15 26.80 6.80 -1.52
C SER A 15 25.37 7.26 -1.23
N VAL A 16 24.36 6.49 -1.65
CA VAL A 16 22.94 6.75 -1.31
C VAL A 16 22.65 6.40 0.15
N VAL A 17 23.20 5.30 0.67
CA VAL A 17 22.98 4.83 2.05
C VAL A 17 23.80 5.64 3.06
N CYS A 18 25.02 6.14 2.78
CA CYS A 18 25.80 6.95 3.73
C CYS A 18 25.31 8.40 3.82
N PHE A 19 24.90 9.02 2.71
CA PHE A 19 24.31 10.35 2.75
C PHE A 19 22.97 10.32 3.49
N SER A 20 22.19 9.25 3.27
CA SER A 20 20.97 8.97 4.02
C SER A 20 21.27 8.54 5.46
N TRP A 21 22.34 7.81 5.79
CA TRP A 21 22.67 7.37 7.16
C TRP A 21 23.07 8.50 8.10
N LYS A 22 23.70 9.58 7.64
CA LYS A 22 23.95 10.77 8.48
C LYS A 22 22.64 11.50 8.83
N SER A 23 21.65 11.49 7.94
CA SER A 23 20.31 12.07 8.13
C SER A 23 19.38 11.14 8.95
N ILE A 24 19.32 9.86 8.58
CA ILE A 24 18.60 8.77 9.25
C ILE A 24 19.16 8.53 10.64
N GLY A 25 20.47 8.57 10.84
CA GLY A 25 21.10 8.39 12.16
C GLY A 25 20.73 9.49 13.16
N ARG A 26 20.40 10.71 12.68
CA ARG A 26 19.82 11.77 13.52
C ARG A 26 18.32 11.54 13.76
N LYS A 27 17.53 11.23 12.72
CA LYS A 27 16.08 10.96 12.85
C LYS A 27 15.75 9.70 13.67
N VAL A 28 16.57 8.65 13.61
CA VAL A 28 16.40 7.40 14.38
C VAL A 28 16.72 7.60 15.85
N LYS A 29 17.62 8.53 16.21
CA LYS A 29 17.88 8.90 17.61
C LYS A 29 16.75 9.71 18.25
N GLU A 30 15.93 10.41 17.46
CA GLU A 30 14.77 11.18 17.96
C GLU A 30 13.49 10.34 18.13
N ILE A 31 13.47 9.09 17.67
CA ILE A 31 12.35 8.18 17.94
C ILE A 31 12.54 7.63 19.36
N ALA A 32 11.94 8.33 20.34
CA ALA A 32 11.82 7.89 21.72
C ALA A 32 11.37 6.42 21.82
N PRO A 33 11.77 5.68 22.89
CA PRO A 33 11.38 4.29 23.05
C PRO A 33 9.85 4.22 23.16
N SER A 34 9.20 3.73 22.10
CA SER A 34 7.76 3.61 22.10
C SER A 34 7.34 2.60 23.17
N LYS A 35 6.37 3.03 24.00
CA LYS A 35 5.60 2.24 24.96
C LYS A 35 5.38 0.80 24.44
N LYS A 36 5.43 -0.19 25.34
CA LYS A 36 5.08 -1.62 25.10
C LYS A 36 4.09 -1.74 23.93
N ILE A 37 4.56 -2.28 22.80
CA ILE A 37 3.78 -2.40 21.57
C ILE A 37 2.78 -3.54 21.79
N ASN A 38 1.53 -3.19 22.04
CA ASN A 38 0.42 -4.15 22.02
C ASN A 38 0.29 -4.73 20.60
N GLN A 39 -0.11 -6.00 20.50
CA GLN A 39 -0.37 -6.65 19.21
C GLN A 39 -1.38 -5.85 18.38
N PRO A 40 -1.27 -5.85 17.03
CA PRO A 40 -2.18 -5.08 16.20
C PRO A 40 -3.61 -5.57 16.36
N SER A 41 -4.52 -4.69 16.77
CA SER A 41 -5.95 -4.99 16.84
C SER A 41 -6.51 -5.03 15.42
N LEU A 42 -6.74 -6.23 14.90
CA LEU A 42 -7.27 -6.43 13.55
C LEU A 42 -8.76 -6.07 13.50
N ILE A 43 -9.18 -5.40 12.43
CA ILE A 43 -10.58 -5.16 12.11
C ILE A 43 -11.06 -6.14 11.02
N LEU A 44 -12.38 -6.26 10.87
CA LEU A 44 -13.00 -7.21 9.93
C LEU A 44 -12.50 -7.09 8.48
N LEU A 45 -12.10 -5.88 8.05
CA LEU A 45 -11.66 -5.61 6.68
C LEU A 45 -10.16 -5.87 6.44
N ASP A 46 -9.34 -6.03 7.48
CA ASP A 46 -7.88 -6.21 7.32
C ASP A 46 -7.56 -7.52 6.58
N THR A 47 -8.25 -8.59 6.94
CA THR A 47 -8.08 -9.91 6.34
C THR A 47 -8.48 -9.96 4.86
N PRO A 48 -9.71 -9.57 4.44
CA PRO A 48 -10.05 -9.56 3.02
C PRO A 48 -9.17 -8.59 2.23
N ALA A 49 -8.76 -7.45 2.81
CA ALA A 49 -7.85 -6.52 2.16
C ALA A 49 -6.50 -7.17 1.81
N VAL A 50 -5.83 -7.83 2.77
CA VAL A 50 -4.52 -8.45 2.50
C VAL A 50 -4.61 -9.62 1.53
N VAL A 51 -5.66 -10.45 1.64
CA VAL A 51 -5.85 -11.62 0.78
C VAL A 51 -6.13 -11.21 -0.67
N LEU A 52 -7.00 -10.22 -0.88
CA LEU A 52 -7.32 -9.72 -2.22
C LEU A 52 -6.20 -8.87 -2.81
N SER A 53 -5.41 -8.18 -1.98
CA SER A 53 -4.15 -7.58 -2.43
C SER A 53 -3.13 -8.62 -2.92
N ARG A 54 -3.06 -9.80 -2.30
CA ARG A 54 -2.27 -10.93 -2.84
C ARG A 54 -2.88 -11.45 -4.13
N ASP A 55 -4.21 -11.57 -4.22
CA ASP A 55 -4.87 -12.11 -5.40
C ASP A 55 -4.63 -11.29 -6.66
N ALA A 56 -4.43 -9.97 -6.53
CA ALA A 56 -4.04 -9.09 -7.64
C ALA A 56 -2.71 -9.53 -8.31
N TYR A 57 -1.87 -10.33 -7.64
CA TYR A 57 -0.64 -10.92 -8.22
C TYR A 57 -0.87 -12.25 -8.95
N GLN A 58 -2.03 -12.88 -8.79
CA GLN A 58 -2.35 -14.20 -9.33
C GLN A 58 -3.05 -14.08 -10.69
N SER A 59 -2.76 -15.04 -11.59
CA SER A 59 -3.46 -15.17 -12.88
C SER A 59 -4.89 -15.67 -12.70
N SER A 60 -5.11 -16.62 -11.81
CA SER A 60 -6.44 -16.99 -11.34
C SER A 60 -6.98 -15.93 -10.38
N SER A 61 -8.29 -15.87 -10.24
CA SER A 61 -8.95 -14.96 -9.32
C SER A 61 -9.82 -15.69 -8.34
N ILE A 62 -9.82 -15.24 -7.09
CA ILE A 62 -10.76 -15.74 -6.08
C ILE A 62 -12.20 -15.41 -6.49
N ASN A 63 -13.10 -16.38 -6.31
CA ASN A 63 -14.53 -16.18 -6.41
C ASN A 63 -15.21 -17.00 -5.30
N GLY A 64 -16.08 -16.38 -4.50
CA GLY A 64 -16.70 -17.00 -3.34
C GLY A 64 -15.97 -16.68 -2.02
N TYR A 65 -15.85 -17.67 -1.13
CA TYR A 65 -15.24 -17.45 0.17
C TYR A 65 -13.72 -17.37 0.09
N LEU A 66 -13.14 -16.53 0.95
CA LEU A 66 -11.69 -16.46 1.12
C LEU A 66 -11.18 -17.76 1.78
N PRO A 67 -9.92 -18.16 1.54
CA PRO A 67 -9.36 -19.40 2.09
C PRO A 67 -9.56 -19.52 3.61
N SER A 68 -9.89 -20.72 4.10
CA SER A 68 -10.26 -21.00 5.50
C SER A 68 -9.19 -20.68 6.55
N ASP A 69 -7.92 -20.51 6.14
CA ASP A 69 -6.78 -20.28 7.03
C ASP A 69 -6.79 -18.97 7.83
N TYR A 70 -7.78 -18.09 7.58
CA TYR A 70 -7.96 -16.89 8.38
C TYR A 70 -9.33 -16.87 9.06
N LYS A 71 -9.34 -16.43 10.32
CA LYS A 71 -10.58 -16.28 11.10
C LYS A 71 -11.32 -15.03 10.60
N ASN A 72 -12.65 -15.07 10.57
CA ASN A 72 -13.56 -13.94 10.24
C ASN A 72 -13.51 -13.41 8.80
N HIS A 73 -13.80 -14.24 7.79
CA HIS A 73 -13.97 -13.76 6.40
C HIS A 73 -15.43 -13.59 6.04
N ARG A 74 -16.00 -12.40 6.23
CA ARG A 74 -17.32 -12.16 5.65
C ARG A 74 -17.18 -12.01 4.14
N GLY A 75 -17.66 -13.04 3.44
CA GLY A 75 -17.89 -13.15 2.01
C GLY A 75 -19.35 -13.57 1.77
N PRO A 76 -19.67 -14.13 0.59
CA PRO A 76 -18.78 -14.39 -0.54
C PRO A 76 -18.28 -13.10 -1.20
N TRP A 77 -17.09 -13.17 -1.80
CA TRP A 77 -16.47 -12.12 -2.61
C TRP A 77 -16.52 -12.53 -4.08
N ASN A 78 -17.23 -11.76 -4.88
CA ASN A 78 -17.37 -12.02 -6.32
C ASN A 78 -16.49 -11.06 -7.10
N LEU A 79 -15.67 -11.58 -8.00
CA LEU A 79 -14.88 -10.75 -8.92
C LEU A 79 -15.83 -10.02 -9.88
N LYS A 80 -15.67 -8.70 -9.99
CA LYS A 80 -16.41 -7.84 -10.93
C LYS A 80 -15.55 -7.24 -12.02
N LEU A 81 -14.26 -7.02 -11.75
CA LEU A 81 -13.32 -6.51 -12.72
C LEU A 81 -11.95 -7.13 -12.46
N SER A 82 -11.23 -7.47 -13.52
CA SER A 82 -9.79 -7.73 -13.50
C SER A 82 -9.17 -7.05 -14.71
N THR A 83 -8.35 -6.03 -14.48
CA THR A 83 -7.63 -5.31 -15.53
C THR A 83 -6.27 -5.93 -15.79
N ASN A 84 -5.70 -5.68 -16.97
CA ASN A 84 -4.30 -5.93 -17.26
C ASN A 84 -3.83 -4.91 -18.29
N LYS A 85 -3.35 -3.76 -17.81
CA LYS A 85 -2.91 -2.64 -18.65
C LYS A 85 -1.43 -2.39 -18.41
N LYS A 86 -0.57 -2.72 -19.38
CA LYS A 86 0.90 -2.54 -19.28
C LYS A 86 1.51 -3.17 -18.02
N GLY A 87 0.98 -4.31 -17.58
CA GLY A 87 1.44 -5.01 -16.36
C GLY A 87 0.79 -4.51 -15.06
N THR A 88 0.05 -3.41 -15.10
CA THR A 88 -0.85 -2.96 -14.03
C THR A 88 -2.08 -3.86 -14.01
N VAL A 89 -2.34 -4.43 -12.84
CA VAL A 89 -3.50 -5.29 -12.60
C VAL A 89 -4.28 -4.69 -11.44
N THR A 90 -5.56 -4.45 -11.66
CA THR A 90 -6.51 -4.06 -10.64
C THR A 90 -7.65 -5.06 -10.64
N LYS A 91 -7.98 -5.58 -9.47
CA LYS A 91 -9.12 -6.49 -9.29
C LYS A 91 -10.16 -5.83 -8.38
N VAL A 92 -11.43 -5.90 -8.78
CA VAL A 92 -12.56 -5.38 -8.00
C VAL A 92 -13.40 -6.55 -7.54
N TYR A 93 -13.64 -6.65 -6.24
CA TYR A 93 -14.47 -7.67 -5.63
C TYR A 93 -15.65 -7.03 -4.92
N VAL A 94 -16.77 -7.75 -4.92
CA VAL A 94 -18.00 -7.30 -4.28
C VAL A 94 -18.51 -8.40 -3.37
N SER A 95 -18.81 -8.02 -2.12
CA SER A 95 -19.55 -8.83 -1.17
C SER A 95 -20.91 -8.17 -0.92
N GLU A 96 -21.95 -8.77 -1.48
CA GLU A 96 -23.33 -8.30 -1.31
C GLU A 96 -23.79 -8.44 0.15
N SER A 97 -23.40 -9.54 0.82
CA SER A 97 -23.73 -9.83 2.21
C SER A 97 -23.18 -8.81 3.21
N THR A 98 -22.08 -8.14 2.86
CA THR A 98 -21.47 -7.09 3.69
C THR A 98 -21.60 -5.70 3.10
N GLN A 99 -22.30 -5.56 1.96
CA GLN A 99 -22.39 -4.31 1.19
C GLN A 99 -21.04 -3.61 1.03
N THR A 100 -20.01 -4.39 0.69
CA THR A 100 -18.62 -3.93 0.62
C THR A 100 -18.02 -4.23 -0.76
N VAL A 101 -17.26 -3.26 -1.28
CA VAL A 101 -16.46 -3.40 -2.49
C VAL A 101 -14.99 -3.23 -2.14
N ILE A 102 -14.15 -4.18 -2.54
CA ILE A 102 -12.70 -4.09 -2.40
C ILE A 102 -12.08 -3.89 -3.78
N VAL A 103 -11.35 -2.79 -3.94
CA VAL A 103 -10.53 -2.50 -5.12
C VAL A 103 -9.08 -2.79 -4.75
N ALA A 104 -8.54 -3.87 -5.30
CA ALA A 104 -7.20 -4.37 -5.03
C ALA A 104 -6.25 -4.05 -6.19
N TYR A 105 -5.28 -3.18 -5.94
CA TYR A 105 -4.23 -2.83 -6.90
C TYR A 105 -2.99 -3.70 -6.70
N LYS A 106 -2.52 -4.33 -7.78
CA LYS A 106 -1.28 -5.09 -7.79
C LYS A 106 -0.09 -4.14 -7.69
N GLY A 107 0.92 -4.52 -6.89
CA GLY A 107 2.22 -3.87 -6.94
C GLY A 107 3.12 -4.45 -8.03
N THR A 108 4.44 -4.32 -7.87
CA THR A 108 5.40 -4.95 -8.79
C THR A 108 5.87 -6.32 -8.29
N ASN A 109 6.24 -7.21 -9.22
CA ASN A 109 6.94 -8.46 -8.93
C ASN A 109 8.45 -8.25 -8.68
N ASN A 110 9.00 -7.10 -9.09
CA ASN A 110 10.40 -6.77 -8.96
C ASN A 110 10.57 -5.53 -8.06
N VAL A 111 10.67 -5.78 -6.76
CA VAL A 111 10.73 -4.76 -5.71
C VAL A 111 12.02 -3.95 -5.78
N GLN A 112 13.11 -4.58 -6.19
CA GLN A 112 14.39 -3.92 -6.42
C GLN A 112 14.22 -2.81 -7.46
N ASN A 113 13.54 -3.13 -8.57
CA ASN A 113 13.27 -2.15 -9.61
C ASN A 113 12.34 -1.04 -9.12
N LEU A 114 11.40 -1.28 -8.19
CA LEU A 114 10.54 -0.22 -7.66
C LEU A 114 11.33 0.83 -6.89
N VAL A 115 12.22 0.40 -6.00
CA VAL A 115 13.07 1.32 -5.22
C VAL A 115 14.04 2.07 -6.13
N GLN A 116 14.42 1.47 -7.25
CA GLN A 116 15.31 2.05 -8.25
C GLN A 116 14.57 2.83 -9.35
N ASP A 117 13.24 2.73 -9.46
CA ASP A 117 12.49 3.33 -10.57
C ASP A 117 12.44 4.84 -10.39
N VAL A 118 13.30 5.51 -11.16
CA VAL A 118 13.46 6.96 -11.22
C VAL A 118 12.12 7.66 -11.45
N LYS A 119 11.16 7.06 -12.17
CA LYS A 119 9.85 7.70 -12.40
C LYS A 119 9.04 7.88 -11.12
N SER A 120 9.20 7.00 -10.14
CA SER A 120 8.53 7.14 -8.84
C SER A 120 9.25 8.14 -7.93
N LEU A 121 10.55 8.40 -8.18
CA LEU A 121 11.33 9.45 -7.53
C LEU A 121 11.03 10.84 -8.13
N ILE A 122 10.72 10.91 -9.42
CA ILE A 122 10.33 12.16 -10.08
C ILE A 122 8.95 12.58 -9.58
N SER A 123 8.87 13.72 -8.90
CA SER A 123 7.59 14.32 -8.51
C SER A 123 6.90 14.98 -9.69
N THR A 124 5.58 14.80 -9.82
CA THR A 124 4.73 15.50 -10.79
C THR A 124 3.55 16.19 -10.09
N ARG A 125 2.94 17.19 -10.73
CA ARG A 125 1.74 17.84 -10.20
C ARG A 125 0.57 16.85 -10.14
N CYS A 126 -0.12 16.87 -9.02
CA CYS A 126 -1.32 16.08 -8.76
C CYS A 126 -2.56 16.93 -9.05
N ASN A 127 -3.49 16.39 -9.83
CA ASN A 127 -4.82 16.97 -10.03
C ASN A 127 -5.87 15.85 -10.00
N MET A 128 -6.74 15.86 -8.99
CA MET A 128 -7.81 14.88 -8.86
C MET A 128 -9.14 15.57 -9.18
N ASN A 129 -9.67 15.35 -10.39
CA ASN A 129 -10.95 15.90 -10.84
C ASN A 129 -11.03 17.44 -10.75
N GLY A 130 -10.01 18.13 -11.25
CA GLY A 130 -9.93 19.60 -11.24
C GLY A 130 -9.37 20.17 -9.94
N VAL A 131 -9.23 19.36 -8.88
CA VAL A 131 -8.68 19.80 -7.59
C VAL A 131 -7.17 19.56 -7.56
N ALA A 132 -6.39 20.63 -7.42
CA ALA A 132 -4.95 20.52 -7.18
C ALA A 132 -4.68 19.82 -5.83
N CYS A 133 -3.71 18.90 -5.83
CA CYS A 133 -3.36 18.09 -4.66
C CYS A 133 -1.85 18.03 -4.45
N GLY A 134 -1.13 19.11 -4.74
CA GLY A 134 0.33 19.17 -4.59
C GLY A 134 1.09 18.32 -5.60
N LYS A 135 2.10 17.58 -5.12
CA LYS A 135 2.95 16.74 -5.96
C LYS A 135 3.01 15.29 -5.46
N VAL A 136 3.02 14.36 -6.39
CA VAL A 136 3.08 12.91 -6.14
C VAL A 136 4.15 12.27 -7.03
N GLY A 137 4.56 11.04 -6.72
CA GLY A 137 5.46 10.28 -7.60
C GLY A 137 4.83 10.08 -8.98
N LYS A 138 5.54 10.44 -10.06
CA LYS A 138 5.00 10.37 -11.43
C LYS A 138 4.63 8.94 -11.81
N GLY A 139 5.50 7.98 -11.49
CA GLY A 139 5.22 6.56 -11.73
C GLY A 139 3.94 6.07 -11.04
N PHE A 140 3.67 6.54 -9.82
CA PHE A 140 2.44 6.21 -9.08
C PHE A 140 1.20 6.80 -9.76
N LEU A 141 1.28 8.06 -10.17
CA LEU A 141 0.17 8.75 -10.83
C LEU A 141 -0.13 8.18 -12.22
N ASP A 142 0.90 7.94 -13.02
CA ASP A 142 0.77 7.29 -14.32
C ASP A 142 0.10 5.93 -14.17
N ASN A 143 0.55 5.12 -13.19
CA ASN A 143 0.00 3.80 -12.92
C ASN A 143 -1.49 3.84 -12.55
N PHE A 144 -1.87 4.79 -11.69
CA PHE A 144 -3.27 5.00 -11.29
C PHE A 144 -4.18 5.33 -12.48
N TYR A 145 -3.73 6.17 -13.41
CA TYR A 145 -4.57 6.57 -14.54
C TYR A 145 -4.71 5.52 -15.64
N LEU A 146 -3.94 4.42 -15.62
CA LEU A 146 -4.00 3.39 -16.66
C LEU A 146 -5.35 2.67 -16.73
N ASP A 147 -6.05 2.52 -15.60
CA ASP A 147 -7.30 1.77 -15.53
C ASP A 147 -8.40 2.41 -14.66
N VAL A 148 -8.21 3.66 -14.23
CA VAL A 148 -9.20 4.37 -13.41
C VAL A 148 -10.58 4.44 -14.05
N LYS A 149 -10.68 4.48 -15.39
CA LYS A 149 -11.96 4.53 -16.10
C LYS A 149 -12.73 3.23 -15.94
N GLU A 150 -12.07 2.10 -16.14
CA GLU A 150 -12.61 0.76 -15.93
C GLU A 150 -12.99 0.53 -14.47
N VAL A 151 -12.14 0.94 -13.53
CA VAL A 151 -12.43 0.86 -12.09
C VAL A 151 -13.64 1.72 -11.74
N LYS A 152 -13.71 2.97 -12.23
CA LYS A 152 -14.84 3.87 -12.02
C LYS A 152 -16.14 3.27 -12.51
N ALA A 153 -16.15 2.68 -13.72
CA ALA A 153 -17.33 2.01 -14.27
C ALA A 153 -17.76 0.82 -13.38
N ALA A 154 -16.80 0.01 -12.91
CA ALA A 154 -17.09 -1.15 -12.08
C ALA A 154 -17.66 -0.81 -10.69
N ILE A 155 -17.21 0.29 -10.06
CA ILE A 155 -17.63 0.63 -8.70
C ILE A 155 -18.77 1.65 -8.61
N SER A 156 -19.06 2.40 -9.68
CA SER A 156 -20.13 3.43 -9.68
C SER A 156 -21.50 2.92 -9.22
N PRO A 157 -21.99 1.73 -9.64
CA PRO A 157 -23.28 1.21 -9.15
C PRO A 157 -23.32 1.01 -7.64
N TYR A 158 -22.19 0.67 -7.04
CA TYR A 158 -22.06 0.41 -5.61
C TYR A 158 -21.88 1.69 -4.80
N ILE A 159 -21.24 2.71 -5.37
CA ILE A 159 -21.20 4.06 -4.81
C ILE A 159 -22.63 4.61 -4.67
N SER A 160 -23.45 4.49 -5.72
CA SER A 160 -24.85 4.92 -5.70
C SER A 160 -25.67 4.21 -4.62
N LYS A 161 -25.39 2.93 -4.37
CA LYS A 161 -26.01 2.11 -3.31
C LYS A 161 -25.39 2.32 -1.92
N LYS A 162 -24.44 3.25 -1.76
CA LYS A 162 -23.74 3.55 -0.49
C LYS A 162 -22.96 2.36 0.11
N TYR A 163 -22.47 1.46 -0.74
CA TYR A 163 -21.60 0.36 -0.29
C TYR A 163 -20.30 0.94 0.29
N GLN A 164 -19.72 0.23 1.24
CA GLN A 164 -18.39 0.58 1.73
C GLN A 164 -17.37 0.27 0.63
N ILE A 165 -16.72 1.30 0.10
CA ILE A 165 -15.61 1.11 -0.84
C ILE A 165 -14.31 1.05 -0.04
N VAL A 166 -13.51 0.01 -0.30
CA VAL A 166 -12.21 -0.22 0.31
C VAL A 166 -11.16 -0.23 -0.80
N PHE A 167 -10.20 0.68 -0.71
CA PHE A 167 -9.02 0.67 -1.57
C PHE A 167 -7.89 -0.05 -0.85
N THR A 168 -7.30 -1.05 -1.52
CA THR A 168 -6.22 -1.84 -0.95
C THR A 168 -5.15 -2.19 -1.95
N GLY A 169 -3.93 -2.33 -1.45
CA GLY A 169 -2.81 -2.70 -2.29
C GLY A 169 -1.54 -2.91 -1.50
N HIS A 170 -0.65 -3.65 -2.12
CA HIS A 170 0.67 -3.95 -1.60
C HIS A 170 1.74 -3.20 -2.40
N SER A 171 2.76 -2.66 -1.72
CA SER A 171 3.90 -2.00 -2.38
C SER A 171 3.43 -0.85 -3.28
N LEU A 172 3.82 -0.83 -4.56
CA LEU A 172 3.29 0.09 -5.59
C LEU A 172 1.75 0.12 -5.65
N GLY A 173 1.08 -1.00 -5.39
CA GLY A 173 -0.39 -1.05 -5.30
C GLY A 173 -0.94 -0.25 -4.12
N GLY A 174 -0.19 -0.14 -3.01
CA GLY A 174 -0.55 0.71 -1.87
C GLY A 174 -0.48 2.20 -2.20
N ALA A 175 0.54 2.62 -2.96
CA ALA A 175 0.63 3.98 -3.48
C ALA A 175 -0.54 4.30 -4.42
N THR A 176 -0.84 3.38 -5.33
CA THR A 176 -1.97 3.49 -6.27
C THR A 176 -3.31 3.57 -5.54
N SER A 177 -3.49 2.75 -4.48
CA SER A 177 -4.69 2.78 -3.63
C SER A 177 -4.87 4.11 -2.91
N THR A 178 -3.78 4.73 -2.47
CA THR A 178 -3.80 6.05 -1.82
C THR A 178 -4.28 7.13 -2.81
N LEU A 179 -3.78 7.11 -4.04
CA LEU A 179 -4.24 8.02 -5.10
C LEU A 179 -5.72 7.76 -5.46
N ALA A 180 -6.13 6.49 -5.55
CA ALA A 180 -7.49 6.11 -5.84
C ALA A 180 -8.48 6.60 -4.76
N ALA A 181 -8.15 6.43 -3.48
CA ALA A 181 -8.98 6.91 -2.38
C ALA A 181 -9.25 8.42 -2.48
N LEU A 182 -8.21 9.22 -2.72
CA LEU A 182 -8.36 10.67 -2.93
C LEU A 182 -9.17 11.00 -4.19
N TYR A 183 -8.91 10.31 -5.30
CA TYR A 183 -9.62 10.52 -6.55
C TYR A 183 -11.12 10.28 -6.39
N PHE A 184 -11.51 9.14 -5.81
CA PHE A 184 -12.91 8.75 -5.72
C PHE A 184 -13.69 9.60 -4.71
N ILE A 185 -13.13 9.93 -3.54
CA ILE A 185 -13.81 10.84 -2.60
C ILE A 185 -13.98 12.24 -3.17
N THR A 186 -13.05 12.67 -4.04
CA THR A 186 -13.15 13.98 -4.73
C THR A 186 -14.15 13.93 -5.87
N ALA A 187 -14.18 12.85 -6.66
CA ALA A 187 -15.14 12.66 -7.77
C ALA A 187 -16.57 12.46 -7.30
N TYR A 188 -16.76 11.85 -6.11
CA TYR A 188 -18.07 11.50 -5.57
C TYR A 188 -18.22 12.02 -4.14
N PRO A 189 -18.43 13.33 -3.91
CA PRO A 189 -18.50 13.91 -2.57
C PRO A 189 -19.62 13.31 -1.69
N SER A 190 -20.66 12.74 -2.31
CA SER A 190 -21.76 12.09 -1.60
C SER A 190 -21.52 10.60 -1.32
N MET A 191 -20.40 10.01 -1.78
CA MET A 191 -20.11 8.61 -1.49
C MET A 191 -19.95 8.38 0.01
N ARG A 192 -20.24 7.16 0.47
CA ARG A 192 -19.84 6.75 1.83
C ARG A 192 -18.33 6.89 1.95
N THR A 193 -17.84 7.51 3.03
CA THR A 193 -16.41 7.71 3.26
C THR A 193 -15.63 6.41 3.04
N PRO A 194 -14.67 6.37 2.11
CA PRO A 194 -13.99 5.13 1.76
C PRO A 194 -13.02 4.70 2.86
N THR A 195 -12.67 3.42 2.83
CA THR A 195 -11.63 2.85 3.69
C THR A 195 -10.36 2.65 2.87
N LEU A 196 -9.20 2.98 3.43
CA LEU A 196 -7.90 2.72 2.84
C LEU A 196 -7.13 1.73 3.72
N ILE A 197 -6.74 0.58 3.17
CA ILE A 197 -5.91 -0.41 3.87
C ILE A 197 -4.72 -0.73 2.98
N THR A 198 -3.51 -0.44 3.43
CA THR A 198 -2.31 -0.65 2.60
C THR A 198 -1.27 -1.51 3.30
N PHE A 199 -0.50 -2.23 2.49
CA PHE A 199 0.57 -3.11 2.95
C PHE A 199 1.87 -2.68 2.28
N ALA A 200 2.90 -2.38 3.06
CA ALA A 200 4.20 -1.98 2.52
C ALA A 200 4.16 -0.76 1.57
N SER A 201 3.20 0.14 1.73
CA SER A 201 3.06 1.30 0.83
C SER A 201 4.26 2.24 0.97
N PRO A 202 4.86 2.71 -0.15
CA PRO A 202 5.84 3.78 -0.13
C PRO A 202 5.19 5.13 0.23
N LEU A 203 6.04 6.14 0.41
CA LEU A 203 5.63 7.54 0.55
C LEU A 203 5.09 8.03 -0.80
N VAL A 204 3.92 8.67 -0.84
CA VAL A 204 3.19 8.88 -2.12
C VAL A 204 3.35 10.28 -2.68
N GLY A 205 3.40 11.29 -1.81
CA GLY A 205 3.44 12.69 -2.25
C GLY A 205 3.99 13.63 -1.19
N ASN A 206 4.13 14.89 -1.57
CA ASN A 206 4.67 15.95 -0.73
C ASN A 206 3.70 16.35 0.39
N LYS A 207 4.15 17.24 1.28
CA LYS A 207 3.36 17.78 2.39
C LYS A 207 2.00 18.36 1.96
N GLU A 208 1.94 19.02 0.81
CA GLU A 208 0.68 19.56 0.26
C GLU A 208 -0.30 18.45 -0.12
N PHE A 209 0.18 17.40 -0.82
CA PHE A 209 -0.62 16.21 -1.08
C PHE A 209 -1.16 15.59 0.21
N VAL A 210 -0.31 15.44 1.23
CA VAL A 210 -0.71 14.90 2.53
C VAL A 210 -1.78 15.77 3.19
N SER A 211 -1.64 17.09 3.15
CA SER A 211 -2.64 18.02 3.68
C SER A 211 -4.00 17.85 3.00
N VAL A 212 -4.03 17.88 1.66
CA VAL A 212 -5.25 17.72 0.87
C VAL A 212 -5.88 16.35 1.10
N PHE A 213 -5.06 15.28 1.10
CA PHE A 213 -5.53 13.93 1.37
C PHE A 213 -6.20 13.83 2.75
N ASN A 214 -5.52 14.29 3.80
CA ASN A 214 -6.01 14.19 5.17
C ASN A 214 -7.31 14.98 5.38
N TYR A 215 -7.43 16.13 4.71
CA TYR A 215 -8.65 16.92 4.72
C TYR A 215 -9.81 16.17 4.04
N ARG A 216 -9.60 15.65 2.82
CA ARG A 216 -10.64 14.95 2.05
C ARG A 216 -11.04 13.61 2.65
N MET A 217 -10.11 12.93 3.31
CA MET A 217 -10.32 11.64 3.97
C MET A 217 -10.59 11.79 5.48
N ALA A 218 -11.02 12.97 5.94
CA ALA A 218 -11.39 13.16 7.33
C ALA A 218 -12.52 12.19 7.74
N GLY A 219 -12.34 11.49 8.86
CA GLY A 219 -13.26 10.46 9.34
C GLY A 219 -13.15 9.09 8.63
N ALA A 220 -12.29 8.95 7.62
CA ALA A 220 -12.05 7.68 6.97
C ALA A 220 -11.26 6.71 7.86
N ILE A 221 -11.54 5.42 7.72
CA ILE A 221 -10.63 4.38 8.22
C ILE A 221 -9.45 4.31 7.26
N SER A 222 -8.26 4.69 7.73
CA SER A 222 -7.01 4.60 6.99
C SER A 222 -6.04 3.78 7.83
N ARG A 223 -5.62 2.61 7.32
CA ARG A 223 -4.72 1.67 8.00
C ARG A 223 -3.52 1.36 7.13
N ARG A 224 -2.33 1.36 7.74
CA ARG A 224 -1.08 1.06 7.05
C ARG A 224 -0.30 0.00 7.80
N PHE A 225 -0.17 -1.17 7.17
CA PHE A 225 0.60 -2.29 7.69
C PHE A 225 2.04 -2.20 7.21
N VAL A 226 2.96 -2.31 8.16
CA VAL A 226 4.41 -2.26 7.92
C VAL A 226 5.07 -3.42 8.64
N THR A 227 5.86 -4.22 7.92
CA THR A 227 6.66 -5.25 8.57
C THR A 227 7.87 -4.67 9.27
N LYS A 228 8.24 -5.24 10.41
CA LYS A 228 9.47 -4.99 11.15
C LYS A 228 10.30 -6.27 11.18
N PHE A 229 11.58 -6.18 10.88
CA PHE A 229 12.52 -7.30 10.87
C PHE A 229 13.85 -6.93 11.52
N LYS A 230 14.64 -7.93 11.91
CA LYS A 230 16.02 -7.72 12.39
C LYS A 230 17.00 -7.94 11.25
N MET A 231 17.93 -6.99 11.07
CA MET A 231 19.04 -7.08 10.13
C MET A 231 20.32 -6.70 10.88
N ILE A 232 21.26 -7.64 10.99
CA ILE A 232 22.55 -7.44 11.69
C ILE A 232 22.33 -6.89 13.12
N GLY A 233 21.39 -7.49 13.86
CA GLY A 233 21.05 -7.07 15.23
C GLY A 233 20.17 -5.82 15.35
N ILE A 234 20.01 -5.03 14.29
CA ILE A 234 19.23 -3.78 14.28
C ILE A 234 17.80 -4.08 13.84
N SER A 235 16.82 -3.50 14.53
CA SER A 235 15.41 -3.61 14.12
C SER A 235 15.07 -2.54 13.10
N THR A 236 14.62 -2.97 11.92
CA THR A 236 14.34 -2.12 10.77
C THR A 236 12.92 -2.35 10.25
N LEU A 237 12.31 -1.30 9.70
CA LEU A 237 11.02 -1.38 9.01
C LEU A 237 11.22 -1.80 7.56
N ASP A 238 10.14 -2.23 6.91
CA ASP A 238 10.10 -2.41 5.47
C ASP A 238 10.63 -1.15 4.74
N LEU A 239 11.77 -1.30 4.05
CA LEU A 239 12.51 -0.18 3.47
C LEU A 239 11.71 0.56 2.39
N VAL A 240 10.78 -0.12 1.70
CA VAL A 240 9.94 0.52 0.69
C VAL A 240 9.04 1.59 1.34
N THR A 241 8.67 1.42 2.61
CA THR A 241 7.83 2.38 3.32
C THR A 241 8.55 3.67 3.71
N LEU A 242 9.87 3.75 3.48
CA LEU A 242 10.71 4.90 3.81
C LEU A 242 11.10 5.72 2.57
N VAL A 243 10.70 5.28 1.38
CA VAL A 243 11.05 5.93 0.12
C VAL A 243 9.81 6.39 -0.65
N PRO A 244 9.94 7.45 -1.47
CA PRO A 244 11.12 8.33 -1.58
C PRO A 244 11.17 9.40 -0.47
N GLU A 245 12.38 9.78 -0.03
CA GLU A 245 12.59 10.60 1.19
C GLU A 245 11.96 12.00 1.13
N GLN A 246 11.74 12.55 -0.07
CA GLN A 246 11.10 13.86 -0.27
C GLN A 246 9.57 13.86 -0.04
N PHE A 247 8.96 12.69 0.17
CA PHE A 247 7.53 12.54 0.38
C PHE A 247 7.20 12.17 1.81
N GLU A 248 5.92 12.30 2.16
CA GLU A 248 5.40 12.03 3.50
C GLU A 248 4.26 11.00 3.44
N HIS A 249 4.04 10.29 4.55
CA HIS A 249 2.88 9.42 4.69
C HIS A 249 1.64 10.25 4.99
N VAL A 250 0.52 9.88 4.35
CA VAL A 250 -0.80 10.36 4.74
C VAL A 250 -1.18 9.86 6.13
N LYS A 251 -2.13 10.51 6.80
CA LYS A 251 -2.61 10.10 8.12
C LYS A 251 -3.23 8.70 8.03
N ALA A 252 -2.76 7.80 8.87
CA ALA A 252 -3.24 6.43 8.98
C ALA A 252 -2.95 5.88 10.38
N ASP A 253 -3.75 4.92 10.80
CA ASP A 253 -3.44 4.03 11.90
C ASP A 253 -2.37 3.02 11.44
N VAL A 254 -1.16 3.13 12.01
CA VAL A 254 0.02 2.37 11.58
C VAL A 254 0.13 1.08 12.39
N GLN A 255 0.00 -0.04 11.69
CA GLN A 255 0.06 -1.38 12.28
C GLN A 255 1.44 -1.99 11.98
N THR A 256 2.26 -2.13 13.01
CA THR A 256 3.60 -2.74 12.86
C THR A 256 3.53 -4.24 13.16
N ILE A 257 3.86 -5.06 12.17
CA ILE A 257 3.82 -6.54 12.29
C ILE A 257 5.22 -7.13 12.20
N LYS A 258 5.53 -8.15 13.01
CA LYS A 258 6.84 -8.80 12.97
C LYS A 258 6.95 -9.67 11.72
N CYS A 259 7.94 -9.40 10.88
CA CYS A 259 8.31 -10.30 9.80
C CYS A 259 8.98 -11.56 10.36
N LEU A 260 8.58 -12.73 9.87
CA LEU A 260 9.20 -14.02 10.24
C LEU A 260 10.51 -14.30 9.47
N LYS A 261 10.87 -13.42 8.55
CA LYS A 261 12.13 -13.44 7.81
C LYS A 261 13.04 -12.31 8.30
N ASN A 262 14.28 -12.38 7.87
CA ASN A 262 15.41 -11.59 8.38
C ASN A 262 16.18 -10.92 7.24
N ASN A 263 15.53 -10.73 6.08
CA ASN A 263 16.07 -9.93 4.97
C ASN A 263 15.01 -8.98 4.40
N PRO A 264 15.42 -7.80 3.89
CA PRO A 264 14.49 -6.75 3.46
C PRO A 264 13.53 -7.20 2.35
N LEU A 265 14.06 -7.83 1.30
CA LEU A 265 13.27 -8.21 0.12
C LEU A 265 12.20 -9.25 0.45
N SER A 266 12.52 -10.22 1.32
CA SER A 266 11.53 -11.19 1.77
C SER A 266 10.49 -10.52 2.65
N CYS A 267 10.87 -9.66 3.59
CA CYS A 267 9.91 -8.99 4.47
C CYS A 267 8.97 -8.03 3.73
N HIS A 268 9.37 -7.57 2.55
CA HIS A 268 8.51 -6.85 1.64
C HIS A 268 7.56 -7.73 0.82
N LYS A 269 7.68 -9.07 0.80
CA LYS A 269 6.72 -9.89 0.02
C LYS A 269 5.36 -9.93 0.72
N ILE A 270 4.27 -9.70 -0.02
CA ILE A 270 2.89 -9.77 0.48
C ILE A 270 2.57 -11.09 1.21
N LEU A 271 3.17 -12.21 0.79
CA LEU A 271 3.04 -13.49 1.47
C LEU A 271 3.56 -13.47 2.92
N ASN A 272 4.58 -12.68 3.21
CA ASN A 272 5.12 -12.54 4.56
C ASN A 272 4.30 -11.56 5.42
N TYR A 273 3.62 -10.58 4.81
CA TYR A 273 2.58 -9.80 5.48
C TYR A 273 1.41 -10.69 5.91
N ILE A 274 0.94 -11.55 5.00
CA ILE A 274 -0.10 -12.55 5.30
C ILE A 274 0.30 -13.46 6.46
N LYS A 275 1.49 -14.07 6.41
CA LYS A 275 1.98 -14.95 7.48
C LYS A 275 2.11 -14.23 8.82
N ALA A 276 2.58 -12.99 8.79
CA ALA A 276 2.69 -12.17 9.99
C ALA A 276 1.31 -11.86 10.59
N LEU A 277 0.31 -11.51 9.77
CA LEU A 277 -1.06 -11.26 10.22
C LEU A 277 -1.74 -12.52 10.76
N GLN A 278 -1.53 -13.67 10.12
CA GLN A 278 -2.01 -14.96 10.61
C GLN A 278 -1.44 -15.30 11.99
N SER A 279 -0.19 -14.93 12.26
CA SER A 279 0.43 -15.14 13.58
C SER A 279 -0.17 -14.26 14.69
N VAL A 280 -0.74 -13.10 14.32
CA VAL A 280 -1.46 -12.21 15.24
C VAL A 280 -2.89 -12.72 15.47
N ALA A 281 -3.57 -13.19 14.43
CA ALA A 281 -4.94 -13.68 14.50
C ALA A 281 -5.09 -15.08 15.17
N ARG A 282 -3.98 -15.75 15.48
CA ARG A 282 -3.94 -17.10 16.08
C ARG A 282 -3.66 -17.10 17.59
N LEU A 283 -3.70 -15.95 18.26
CA LEU A 283 -3.68 -15.84 19.73
C LEU A 283 -5.03 -15.34 20.24
#